data_AF-A0A0F9FV50-F1
#
_entry.id   AF-A0A0F9FV50-F1
#
_cell.length_a   1.000
_cell.length_b   1.000
_cell.length_c   1.000
_cell.angle_alpha   90.00
_cell.angle_beta   90.00
_cell.angle_gamma   90.00
#
_symmetry.space_group_name_H-M   'P 1'
#
loop_
_entity.id
_entity.type
_entity.pdbx_description
1 polymer ?
#
loop_
_entity_poly.entity_id
_entity_poly.type
_entity_poly.pdbx_seq_one_letter_code
_entity_poly.pdbx_strand_id
1 'polypeptide(L)'
;MKETKDNILSKGKLAERLIELQKRKPILLNFGSFWDLIEKTRKESKDNPYLQEELLIIELVSYSVEDIIMFDEIFSSFCSKLESSEGLAQELVQNFDMFLSDDGWYYMCLGIVALGSELYTMALFDAPKFIKFLKAGRFGHPRNIEHEFYAIHCHVLDQVFGDSDLEFIISLRDRLETKIKKMGDDLEAWHLNELRQKIKE
;
A
#
# COMPACT_ATOMS: atom_id res chain seq x y z
N MET A 1 0.96 45.58 -7.32
CA MET A 1 0.23 45.11 -8.54
C MET A 1 1.06 44.14 -9.41
N LYS A 2 1.98 43.35 -8.84
CA LYS A 2 2.70 42.26 -9.55
C LYS A 2 2.16 40.86 -9.24
N GLU A 3 1.45 40.69 -8.12
CA GLU A 3 0.94 39.39 -7.63
C GLU A 3 -0.17 38.76 -8.49
N THR A 4 -0.80 39.50 -9.39
CA THR A 4 -1.94 38.98 -10.17
C THR A 4 -1.54 38.22 -11.42
N LYS A 5 -0.34 38.44 -11.98
CA LYS A 5 0.10 37.75 -13.21
C LYS A 5 0.74 36.39 -12.93
N ASP A 6 1.51 36.27 -11.86
CA ASP A 6 2.16 35.00 -11.50
C ASP A 6 1.13 33.95 -11.02
N ASN A 7 0.06 34.40 -10.36
CA ASN A 7 -1.04 33.55 -9.87
C ASN A 7 -1.96 33.04 -11.01
N ILE A 8 -2.08 33.79 -12.11
CA ILE A 8 -2.86 33.36 -13.29
C ILE A 8 -2.02 32.42 -14.17
N LEU A 9 -0.70 32.66 -14.27
CA LEU A 9 0.22 31.78 -15.00
C LEU A 9 0.38 30.42 -14.31
N SER A 10 0.33 30.36 -12.97
CA SER A 10 0.41 29.10 -12.21
C SER A 10 -0.86 28.25 -12.39
N LYS A 11 -2.05 28.85 -12.32
CA LYS A 11 -3.33 28.14 -12.48
C LYS A 11 -3.52 27.54 -13.88
N GLY A 12 -3.05 28.22 -14.93
CA GLY A 12 -3.09 27.69 -16.30
C GLY A 12 -2.23 26.44 -16.48
N LYS A 13 -0.99 26.46 -15.98
CA LYS A 13 -0.10 25.29 -16.00
C LYS A 13 -0.63 24.13 -15.15
N LEU A 14 -1.26 24.43 -14.02
CA LEU A 14 -1.87 23.42 -13.15
C LEU A 14 -3.05 22.72 -13.85
N ALA A 15 -3.88 23.48 -14.57
CA ALA A 15 -5.00 22.93 -15.34
C ALA A 15 -4.55 22.06 -16.53
N GLU A 16 -3.51 22.48 -17.26
CA GLU A 16 -2.94 21.68 -18.35
C GLU A 16 -2.32 20.37 -17.84
N ARG A 17 -1.60 20.43 -16.72
CA ARG A 17 -1.02 19.26 -16.06
C ARG A 17 -2.11 18.32 -15.52
N LEU A 18 -3.20 18.87 -14.98
CA LEU A 18 -4.39 18.10 -14.58
C LEU A 18 -5.02 17.34 -15.76
N ILE A 19 -5.14 17.99 -16.92
CA ILE A 19 -5.69 17.36 -18.14
C ILE A 19 -4.77 16.22 -18.62
N GLU A 20 -3.46 16.38 -18.50
CA GLU A 20 -2.48 15.34 -18.85
C GLU A 20 -2.53 14.15 -17.86
N LEU A 21 -2.64 14.43 -16.56
CA LEU A 21 -2.79 13.42 -15.52
C LEU A 21 -4.10 12.64 -15.63
N GLN A 22 -5.18 13.30 -16.08
CA GLN A 22 -6.47 12.66 -16.35
C GLN A 22 -6.45 11.72 -17.57
N LYS A 23 -5.43 11.79 -18.45
CA LYS A 23 -5.25 10.85 -19.57
C LYS A 23 -4.59 9.54 -19.16
N ARG A 24 -4.09 9.44 -17.92
CA ARG A 24 -3.52 8.20 -17.36
C ARG A 24 -4.62 7.16 -17.18
N LYS A 25 -4.24 5.88 -17.07
CA LYS A 25 -5.22 4.78 -16.98
C LYS A 25 -6.12 5.02 -15.76
N PRO A 26 -7.43 5.24 -15.94
CA PRO A 26 -8.34 5.28 -14.82
C PRO A 26 -8.62 3.83 -14.45
N ILE A 27 -8.05 3.39 -13.34
CA ILE A 27 -8.43 2.12 -12.74
C ILE A 27 -8.85 2.50 -11.34
N LEU A 28 -10.14 2.72 -11.16
CA LEU A 28 -10.76 2.94 -9.85
C LEU A 28 -10.29 1.82 -8.94
N LEU A 29 -9.25 2.12 -8.16
CA LEU A 29 -8.47 1.11 -7.46
C LEU A 29 -9.38 0.58 -6.35
N ASN A 30 -9.68 -0.71 -6.44
CA ASN A 30 -10.47 -1.46 -5.47
C ASN A 30 -9.58 -2.59 -4.94
N PHE A 31 -10.04 -3.33 -3.94
CA PHE A 31 -9.19 -4.37 -3.34
C PHE A 31 -8.73 -5.44 -4.32
N GLY A 32 -9.56 -5.80 -5.30
CA GLY A 32 -9.18 -6.76 -6.34
C GLY A 32 -8.02 -6.22 -7.17
N SER A 33 -8.16 -5.02 -7.74
CA SER A 33 -7.11 -4.42 -8.56
C SER A 33 -5.85 -4.04 -7.77
N PHE A 34 -5.98 -3.74 -6.48
CA PHE A 34 -4.85 -3.59 -5.57
C PHE A 34 -4.05 -4.89 -5.45
N TRP A 35 -4.71 -6.00 -5.12
CA TRP A 35 -4.04 -7.29 -4.99
C TRP A 35 -3.48 -7.79 -6.31
N ASP A 36 -4.19 -7.58 -7.43
CA ASP A 36 -3.69 -7.92 -8.76
C ASP A 36 -2.36 -7.19 -9.06
N LEU A 37 -2.25 -5.92 -8.67
CA LEU A 37 -1.03 -5.14 -8.84
C LEU A 37 0.12 -5.67 -7.97
N ILE A 38 -0.13 -5.93 -6.67
CA ILE A 38 0.87 -6.50 -5.76
C ILE A 38 1.36 -7.88 -6.26
N GLU A 39 0.44 -8.75 -6.65
CA GLU A 39 0.75 -10.09 -7.13
C GLU A 39 1.49 -10.07 -8.47
N LYS A 40 1.12 -9.15 -9.37
CA LYS A 40 1.82 -8.95 -10.64
C LYS A 40 3.28 -8.58 -10.39
N THR A 41 3.52 -7.53 -9.60
CA THR A 41 4.88 -7.02 -9.37
C THR A 41 5.73 -8.02 -8.60
N ARG A 42 5.16 -8.74 -7.63
CA ARG A 42 5.84 -9.84 -6.90
C ARG A 42 6.29 -10.97 -7.82
N LYS A 43 5.41 -11.40 -8.74
CA LYS A 43 5.73 -12.49 -9.68
C LYS A 43 6.78 -12.06 -10.70
N GLU A 44 6.67 -10.84 -11.22
CA GLU A 44 7.64 -10.27 -12.17
C GLU A 44 9.00 -10.05 -11.51
N SER A 45 9.03 -9.70 -10.22
CA SER A 45 10.27 -9.55 -9.45
C SER A 45 10.91 -10.88 -9.05
N LYS A 46 10.22 -12.01 -9.24
CA LYS A 46 10.63 -13.34 -8.76
C LYS A 46 10.89 -13.35 -7.25
N ASP A 47 9.97 -12.75 -6.51
CA ASP A 47 10.05 -12.59 -5.05
C ASP A 47 11.29 -11.78 -4.59
N ASN A 48 11.91 -10.99 -5.49
CA ASN A 48 12.91 -10.01 -5.12
C ASN A 48 12.21 -8.72 -4.67
N PRO A 49 12.39 -8.30 -3.41
CA PRO A 49 11.65 -7.17 -2.84
C PRO A 49 12.05 -5.81 -3.42
N TYR A 50 13.35 -5.57 -3.62
CA TYR A 50 13.84 -4.32 -4.21
C TYR A 50 13.33 -4.16 -5.65
N LEU A 51 13.36 -5.24 -6.43
CA LEU A 51 12.81 -5.23 -7.78
C LEU A 51 11.28 -5.11 -7.77
N GLN A 52 10.59 -5.67 -6.77
CA GLN A 52 9.14 -5.51 -6.64
C GLN A 52 8.76 -4.05 -6.38
N GLU A 53 9.49 -3.37 -5.49
CA GLU A 53 9.31 -1.95 -5.20
C GLU A 53 9.48 -1.11 -6.47
N GLU A 54 10.59 -1.31 -7.20
CA GLU A 54 10.85 -0.61 -8.48
C GLU A 54 9.72 -0.83 -9.50
N LEU A 55 9.28 -2.08 -9.68
CA LEU A 55 8.18 -2.43 -10.59
C LEU A 55 6.86 -1.80 -10.15
N LEU A 56 6.58 -1.77 -8.84
CA LEU A 56 5.38 -1.17 -8.30
C LEU A 56 5.35 0.34 -8.52
N ILE A 57 6.48 1.03 -8.32
CA ILE A 57 6.62 2.45 -8.66
C ILE A 57 6.37 2.67 -10.16
N ILE A 58 7.03 1.89 -11.03
CA ILE A 58 6.88 1.98 -12.49
C ILE A 58 5.42 1.78 -12.92
N GLU A 59 4.72 0.82 -12.34
CA GLU A 59 3.32 0.59 -12.64
C GLU A 59 2.46 1.76 -12.15
N LEU A 60 2.62 2.20 -10.90
CA LEU A 60 1.81 3.25 -10.28
C LEU A 60 1.96 4.61 -10.96
N VAL A 61 3.15 4.96 -11.48
CA VAL A 61 3.30 6.22 -12.24
C VAL A 61 2.45 6.25 -13.51
N SER A 62 1.96 5.10 -14.00
CA SER A 62 1.04 5.05 -15.15
C SER A 62 -0.44 5.27 -14.79
N TYR A 63 -0.77 5.32 -13.49
CA TYR A 63 -2.12 5.50 -12.97
C TYR A 63 -2.47 6.98 -12.79
N SER A 64 -3.77 7.25 -12.68
CA SER A 64 -4.24 8.58 -12.26
C SER A 64 -3.77 8.92 -10.85
N VAL A 65 -3.72 10.20 -10.53
CA VAL A 65 -3.31 10.67 -9.20
C VAL A 65 -4.28 10.18 -8.14
N GLU A 66 -5.57 10.24 -8.47
CA GLU A 66 -6.62 9.74 -7.61
C GLU A 66 -6.39 8.26 -7.29
N ASP A 67 -6.00 7.45 -8.28
CA ASP A 67 -5.72 6.04 -8.07
C ASP A 67 -4.42 5.81 -7.27
N ILE A 68 -3.40 6.65 -7.43
CA ILE A 68 -2.18 6.61 -6.61
C ILE A 68 -2.51 6.90 -5.14
N ILE A 69 -3.35 7.91 -4.87
CA ILE A 69 -3.83 8.22 -3.53
C ILE A 69 -4.66 7.05 -2.98
N MET A 70 -5.58 6.49 -3.77
CA MET A 70 -6.38 5.34 -3.36
C MET A 70 -5.50 4.12 -3.06
N PHE A 71 -4.44 3.87 -3.84
CA PHE A 71 -3.48 2.81 -3.57
C PHE A 71 -2.84 2.98 -2.18
N ASP A 72 -2.34 4.18 -1.87
CA ASP A 72 -1.72 4.50 -0.58
C ASP A 72 -2.67 4.28 0.60
N GLU A 73 -3.93 4.71 0.46
CA GLU A 73 -4.96 4.50 1.49
C GLU A 73 -5.29 3.01 1.69
N ILE A 74 -5.40 2.23 0.60
CA ILE A 74 -5.61 0.76 0.68
C ILE A 74 -4.41 0.10 1.36
N PHE A 75 -3.21 0.39 0.90
CA PHE A 75 -1.97 -0.19 1.39
C PHE A 75 -1.80 0.09 2.90
N SER A 76 -1.97 1.35 3.30
CA SER A 76 -1.93 1.78 4.70
C SER A 76 -3.00 1.12 5.57
N SER A 77 -4.21 0.95 5.04
CA SER A 77 -5.30 0.29 5.77
C SER A 77 -5.02 -1.18 6.05
N PHE A 78 -4.45 -1.91 5.09
CA PHE A 78 -4.01 -3.30 5.31
C PHE A 78 -2.86 -3.38 6.32
N CYS A 79 -1.91 -2.45 6.27
CA CYS A 79 -0.81 -2.39 7.23
C CYS A 79 -1.33 -2.14 8.66
N SER A 80 -2.20 -1.15 8.84
CA SER A 80 -2.77 -0.82 10.15
C SER A 80 -3.52 -2.00 10.79
N LYS A 81 -4.17 -2.85 9.97
CA LYS A 81 -4.81 -4.08 10.46
C LYS A 81 -3.80 -5.12 10.95
N LEU A 82 -2.66 -5.28 10.27
CA LEU A 82 -1.58 -6.13 10.76
C LEU A 82 -0.95 -5.56 12.02
N GLU A 83 -0.72 -4.25 12.07
CA GLU A 83 -0.11 -3.59 13.23
C GLU A 83 -0.90 -3.82 14.52
N SER A 84 -2.22 -3.87 14.39
CA SER A 84 -3.16 -4.17 15.48
C SER A 84 -3.19 -5.65 15.90
N SER A 85 -2.47 -6.53 15.20
CA SER A 85 -2.44 -7.98 15.46
C SER A 85 -1.34 -8.36 16.46
N GLU A 86 -1.66 -8.26 17.75
CA GLU A 86 -0.74 -8.67 18.83
C GLU A 86 -0.33 -10.14 18.72
N GLY A 87 -1.24 -11.01 18.28
CA GLY A 87 -0.98 -12.44 18.11
C GLY A 87 0.07 -12.73 17.04
N LEU A 88 0.04 -12.02 15.90
CA LEU A 88 1.05 -12.16 14.86
C LEU A 88 2.43 -11.68 15.35
N ALA A 89 2.47 -10.51 16.01
CA ALA A 89 3.71 -9.97 16.56
C ALA A 89 4.34 -10.94 17.58
N GLN A 90 3.53 -11.49 18.49
CA GLN A 90 3.97 -12.47 19.48
C GLN A 90 4.55 -13.74 18.82
N GLU A 91 3.86 -14.27 17.82
CA GLU A 91 4.30 -15.46 17.08
C GLU A 91 5.64 -15.21 16.36
N LEU A 92 5.84 -14.04 15.75
CA LEU A 92 7.11 -13.68 15.11
C LEU A 92 8.27 -13.60 16.11
N VAL A 93 8.05 -12.94 17.27
CA VAL A 93 9.06 -12.83 18.34
C VAL A 93 9.45 -14.21 18.87
N GLN A 94 8.48 -15.07 19.14
CA GLN A 94 8.72 -16.40 19.73
C GLN A 94 9.42 -17.38 18.78
N ASN A 95 9.20 -17.23 17.47
CA ASN A 95 9.65 -18.23 16.50
C ASN A 95 10.91 -17.82 15.72
N PHE A 96 11.29 -16.55 15.75
CA PHE A 96 12.38 -16.01 14.92
C PHE A 96 13.33 -15.06 15.66
N ASP A 97 13.35 -15.09 17.00
CA ASP A 97 14.20 -14.23 17.86
C ASP A 97 14.20 -12.76 17.38
N MET A 98 13.00 -12.26 17.08
CA MET A 98 12.80 -10.90 16.59
C MET A 98 12.65 -9.94 17.76
N PHE A 99 13.33 -8.80 17.67
CA PHE A 99 13.05 -7.62 18.48
C PHE A 99 12.34 -6.62 17.57
N LEU A 100 11.07 -6.35 17.85
CA LEU A 100 10.25 -5.44 17.07
C LEU A 100 10.25 -4.08 17.76
N SER A 101 10.96 -3.11 17.19
CA SER A 101 10.68 -1.69 17.47
C SER A 101 9.37 -1.29 16.77
N ASP A 102 8.78 -0.15 17.14
CA ASP A 102 7.57 0.36 16.48
C ASP A 102 7.80 0.51 14.96
N ASP A 103 8.91 1.14 14.55
CA ASP A 103 9.27 1.29 13.13
C ASP A 103 9.54 -0.06 12.44
N GLY A 104 10.26 -0.97 13.12
CA GLY A 104 10.55 -2.29 12.57
C GLY A 104 9.30 -3.15 12.39
N TRP A 105 8.34 -3.00 13.30
CA TRP A 105 7.04 -3.66 13.19
C TRP A 105 6.23 -3.12 12.02
N TYR A 106 6.22 -1.79 11.86
CA TYR A 106 5.57 -1.16 10.70
C TYR A 106 6.17 -1.65 9.38
N TYR A 107 7.50 -1.67 9.23
CA TYR A 107 8.16 -2.17 8.01
C TYR A 107 7.89 -3.65 7.74
N MET A 108 7.78 -4.47 8.79
CA MET A 108 7.34 -5.85 8.65
C MET A 108 5.92 -5.94 8.09
N CYS A 109 5.00 -5.13 8.59
CA CYS A 109 3.61 -5.11 8.11
C CYS A 109 3.54 -4.74 6.63
N LEU A 110 4.29 -3.72 6.19
CA LEU A 110 4.38 -3.35 4.77
C LEU A 110 4.88 -4.52 3.91
N GLY A 111 5.94 -5.19 4.37
CA GLY A 111 6.49 -6.38 3.71
C GLY A 111 5.47 -7.51 3.58
N ILE A 112 4.73 -7.80 4.66
CA ILE A 112 3.68 -8.83 4.65
C ILE A 112 2.57 -8.50 3.64
N VAL A 113 2.16 -7.23 3.51
CA VAL A 113 1.21 -6.82 2.47
C VAL A 113 1.79 -7.07 1.08
N ALA A 114 3.07 -6.75 0.85
CA ALA A 114 3.73 -6.96 -0.43
C ALA A 114 3.90 -8.45 -0.83
N LEU A 115 3.81 -9.37 0.13
CA LEU A 115 3.79 -10.82 -0.15
C LEU A 115 2.51 -11.28 -0.86
N GLY A 116 1.47 -10.44 -0.88
CA GLY A 116 0.22 -10.70 -1.59
C GLY A 116 -0.90 -11.24 -0.69
N SER A 117 -2.08 -11.38 -1.29
CA SER A 117 -3.34 -11.55 -0.56
C SER A 117 -3.39 -12.82 0.29
N GLU A 118 -2.88 -13.94 -0.23
CA GLU A 118 -2.92 -15.23 0.48
C GLU A 118 -2.08 -15.17 1.77
N LEU A 119 -0.86 -14.62 1.67
CA LEU A 119 0.07 -14.54 2.80
C LEU A 119 -0.34 -13.47 3.81
N TYR A 120 -0.89 -12.36 3.32
CA TYR A 120 -1.55 -11.36 4.17
C TYR A 120 -2.68 -11.99 5.01
N THR A 121 -3.63 -12.68 4.37
CA THR A 121 -4.76 -13.34 5.04
C THR A 121 -4.28 -14.39 6.02
N MET A 122 -3.26 -15.17 5.65
CA MET A 122 -2.65 -16.16 6.54
C MET A 122 -2.02 -15.49 7.77
N ALA A 123 -1.26 -14.41 7.59
CA ALA A 123 -0.63 -13.68 8.69
C ALA A 123 -1.67 -13.11 9.66
N LEU A 124 -2.76 -12.54 9.13
CA LEU A 124 -3.78 -11.88 9.94
C LEU A 124 -4.70 -12.85 10.69
N PHE A 125 -5.09 -13.96 10.06
CA PHE A 125 -6.13 -14.85 10.59
C PHE A 125 -5.63 -16.23 11.02
N ASP A 126 -4.41 -16.61 10.65
CA ASP A 126 -3.81 -17.92 10.96
C ASP A 126 -2.29 -17.78 11.14
N ALA A 127 -1.89 -16.92 12.09
CA ALA A 127 -0.50 -16.63 12.37
C ALA A 127 0.36 -17.90 12.56
N PRO A 128 -0.08 -18.97 13.27
CA PRO A 128 0.70 -20.20 13.39
C PRO A 128 0.99 -20.87 12.03
N LYS A 129 0.02 -20.87 11.09
CA LYS A 129 0.25 -21.37 9.73
C LYS A 129 1.21 -20.48 8.96
N PHE A 130 1.09 -19.16 9.11
CA PHE A 130 2.03 -18.20 8.53
C PHE A 130 3.46 -18.41 9.03
N ILE A 131 3.67 -18.62 10.33
CA ILE A 131 4.98 -18.96 10.90
C ILE A 131 5.54 -20.25 10.31
N LYS A 132 4.72 -21.31 10.19
CA LYS A 132 5.15 -22.57 9.56
C LYS A 132 5.59 -22.35 8.12
N PHE A 133 4.87 -21.50 7.39
CA PHE A 133 5.22 -21.13 6.03
C PHE A 133 6.57 -20.41 5.96
N LEU A 134 6.80 -19.41 6.84
CA LEU A 134 8.08 -18.69 6.91
C LEU A 134 9.24 -19.63 7.25
N LYS A 135 9.05 -20.56 8.19
CA LYS A 135 10.05 -21.58 8.55
C LYS A 135 10.42 -22.52 7.41
N ALA A 136 9.55 -22.69 6.40
CA ALA A 136 9.88 -23.47 5.21
C ALA A 136 10.90 -22.77 4.30
N GLY A 137 11.24 -21.50 4.57
CA GLY A 137 12.39 -20.80 3.99
C GLY A 137 12.20 -20.27 2.58
N ARG A 138 10.97 -20.26 2.04
CA ARG A 138 10.69 -19.74 0.68
C ARG A 138 11.07 -18.26 0.50
N PHE A 139 10.91 -17.47 1.57
CA PHE A 139 11.23 -16.03 1.60
C PHE A 139 12.43 -15.73 2.52
N GLY A 140 13.16 -16.77 2.95
CA GLY A 140 14.25 -16.62 3.91
C GLY A 140 13.78 -16.31 5.34
N HIS A 141 14.64 -15.67 6.11
CA HIS A 141 14.34 -15.22 7.47
C HIS A 141 13.28 -14.09 7.41
N PRO A 142 12.34 -13.96 8.37
CA PRO A 142 11.32 -12.90 8.30
C PRO A 142 11.90 -11.49 8.22
N ARG A 143 13.07 -11.23 8.82
CA ARG A 143 13.82 -9.96 8.64
C ARG A 143 14.16 -9.65 7.18
N ASN A 144 14.17 -10.64 6.30
CA ASN A 144 14.34 -10.45 4.86
C ASN A 144 13.02 -10.08 4.17
N ILE A 145 11.93 -9.87 4.91
CA ILE A 145 10.63 -9.36 4.47
C ILE A 145 10.49 -7.89 4.92
N GLU A 146 11.30 -7.43 5.89
CA GLU A 146 11.38 -6.02 6.28
C GLU A 146 11.92 -5.22 5.10
N HIS A 147 11.02 -4.50 4.43
CA HIS A 147 11.35 -3.67 3.28
C HIS A 147 10.67 -2.31 3.39
N GLU A 148 11.39 -1.30 2.92
CA GLU A 148 10.95 0.09 2.93
C GLU A 148 9.96 0.38 1.78
N PHE A 149 8.87 -0.38 1.71
CA PHE A 149 7.71 -0.03 0.87
C PHE A 149 7.03 1.28 1.33
N TYR A 150 7.48 1.86 2.46
CA TYR A 150 6.94 3.08 3.06
C TYR A 150 7.06 4.29 2.13
N ALA A 151 8.07 4.29 1.26
CA ALA A 151 8.38 5.43 0.41
C ALA A 151 7.72 5.36 -0.97
N ILE A 152 7.00 4.28 -1.32
CA ILE A 152 6.42 4.11 -2.67
C ILE A 152 5.57 5.31 -3.05
N HIS A 153 4.61 5.69 -2.19
CA HIS A 153 3.69 6.79 -2.49
C HIS A 153 4.46 8.11 -2.69
N CYS A 154 5.43 8.41 -1.82
CA CYS A 154 6.28 9.59 -1.95
C CYS A 154 7.08 9.58 -3.25
N HIS A 155 7.70 8.46 -3.61
CA HIS A 155 8.48 8.33 -4.84
C HIS A 155 7.61 8.42 -6.10
N VAL A 156 6.44 7.80 -6.09
CA VAL A 156 5.48 7.89 -7.20
C VAL A 156 5.03 9.35 -7.35
N LEU A 157 4.62 10.00 -6.26
CA LEU A 157 4.20 11.40 -6.31
C LEU A 157 5.31 12.34 -6.77
N ASP A 158 6.54 12.18 -6.29
CA ASP A 158 7.68 12.97 -6.75
C ASP A 158 7.93 12.77 -8.26
N GLN A 159 7.82 11.55 -8.78
CA GLN A 159 7.92 11.32 -10.23
C GLN A 159 6.75 11.89 -11.03
N VAL A 160 5.54 11.94 -10.45
CA VAL A 160 4.35 12.50 -11.11
C VAL A 160 4.36 14.04 -11.08
N PHE A 161 4.75 14.63 -9.95
CA PHE A 161 4.59 16.04 -9.62
C PHE A 161 5.89 16.85 -9.60
N GLY A 162 7.03 16.20 -9.42
CA GLY A 162 8.28 16.83 -8.98
C GLY A 162 8.16 17.23 -7.50
N ASP A 163 8.79 18.36 -7.14
CA ASP A 163 8.60 19.00 -5.84
C ASP A 163 7.10 19.17 -5.56
N SER A 164 6.62 18.38 -4.60
CA SER A 164 5.21 18.10 -4.43
C SER A 164 4.46 19.33 -3.92
N ASP A 165 3.40 19.73 -4.63
CA ASP A 165 2.44 20.71 -4.10
C ASP A 165 1.54 20.00 -3.06
N LEU A 166 1.99 19.99 -1.81
CA LEU A 166 1.30 19.38 -0.67
C LEU A 166 -0.16 19.86 -0.55
N GLU A 167 -0.44 21.14 -0.83
CA GLU A 167 -1.80 21.68 -0.78
C GLU A 167 -2.70 21.01 -1.83
N PHE A 168 -2.16 20.74 -3.02
CA PHE A 168 -2.90 20.04 -4.07
C PHE A 168 -3.26 18.60 -3.66
N ILE A 169 -2.29 17.85 -3.10
CA ILE A 169 -2.52 16.47 -2.65
C ILE A 169 -3.57 16.42 -1.54
N ILE A 170 -3.50 17.33 -0.56
CA ILE A 170 -4.51 17.44 0.51
C ILE A 170 -5.89 17.73 -0.09
N SER A 171 -5.99 18.68 -1.02
CA SER A 171 -7.27 19.00 -1.69
C SER A 171 -7.86 17.83 -2.48
N LEU A 172 -7.02 16.93 -3.00
CA LEU A 172 -7.47 15.72 -3.69
C LEU A 172 -7.98 14.69 -2.68
N ARG A 173 -7.27 14.47 -1.57
CA ARG A 173 -7.72 13.57 -0.50
C ARG A 173 -9.08 14.01 0.04
N ASP A 174 -9.29 15.30 0.28
CA ASP A 174 -10.59 15.84 0.72
C ASP A 174 -11.70 15.53 -0.29
N ARG A 175 -11.41 15.65 -1.59
CA ARG A 175 -12.37 15.30 -2.66
C ARG A 175 -12.66 13.79 -2.75
N LEU A 176 -11.73 12.96 -2.28
CA LEU A 176 -11.84 11.51 -2.28
C LEU A 176 -12.39 10.96 -0.95
N GLU A 177 -12.59 11.78 0.08
CA GLU A 177 -12.97 11.38 1.44
C GLU A 177 -14.13 10.37 1.46
N THR A 178 -15.19 10.61 0.69
CA THR A 178 -16.34 9.69 0.64
C THR A 178 -15.97 8.32 0.05
N LYS A 179 -15.06 8.28 -0.94
CA LYS A 179 -14.58 7.02 -1.52
C LYS A 179 -13.65 6.29 -0.56
N ILE A 180 -12.74 7.02 0.09
CA ILE A 180 -11.81 6.49 1.10
C ILE A 180 -12.60 5.89 2.27
N LYS A 181 -13.60 6.62 2.77
CA LYS A 181 -14.48 6.12 3.83
C LYS A 181 -15.22 4.86 3.44
N LYS A 182 -15.85 4.85 2.26
CA LYS A 182 -16.56 3.66 1.76
C LYS A 182 -15.62 2.46 1.65
N MET A 183 -14.41 2.68 1.15
CA MET A 183 -13.39 1.64 1.07
C MET A 183 -13.02 1.11 2.47
N GLY A 184 -12.85 1.98 3.47
CA GLY A 184 -12.67 1.56 4.86
C GLY A 184 -13.80 0.64 5.35
N ASP A 185 -15.06 1.01 5.07
CA ASP A 185 -16.23 0.19 5.41
C ASP A 185 -16.22 -1.16 4.67
N ASP A 186 -15.85 -1.17 3.38
CA ASP A 186 -15.72 -2.38 2.57
C ASP A 186 -14.60 -3.30 3.10
N LEU A 187 -13.48 -2.74 3.58
CA LEU A 187 -12.36 -3.50 4.16
C LEU A 187 -12.77 -4.17 5.46
N GLU A 188 -13.46 -3.43 6.33
CA GLU A 188 -13.98 -3.96 7.59
C GLU A 188 -14.99 -5.08 7.34
N ALA A 189 -15.88 -4.90 6.36
CA ALA A 189 -16.84 -5.92 5.97
C ALA A 189 -16.15 -7.19 5.44
N TRP A 190 -15.10 -7.04 4.62
CA TRP A 190 -14.28 -8.15 4.15
C TRP A 190 -13.61 -8.88 5.33
N HIS A 191 -12.97 -8.13 6.24
CA HIS A 191 -12.29 -8.69 7.42
C HIS A 191 -13.24 -9.50 8.32
N LEU A 192 -14.43 -8.96 8.59
CA LEU A 192 -15.47 -9.66 9.36
C LEU A 192 -15.95 -10.94 8.67
N ASN A 193 -16.01 -10.96 7.33
CA ASN A 193 -16.38 -12.16 6.59
C ASN A 193 -15.32 -13.25 6.70
N GLU A 194 -14.04 -12.90 6.56
CA GLU A 194 -12.92 -13.85 6.73
C GLU A 194 -12.91 -14.46 8.15
N LEU A 195 -13.08 -13.64 9.19
CA LEU A 195 -13.20 -14.13 10.58
C LEU A 195 -14.36 -15.13 10.74
N ARG A 196 -15.52 -14.84 10.15
CA ARG A 196 -16.69 -15.72 10.22
C ARG A 196 -16.47 -17.05 9.52
N GLN A 197 -15.70 -17.07 8.43
CA GLN A 197 -15.36 -18.31 7.75
C GLN A 197 -14.44 -19.17 8.62
N LYS A 198 -13.45 -18.56 9.27
CA LYS A 198 -12.51 -19.25 10.16
C LYS A 198 -13.15 -19.84 11.42
N ILE A 199 -14.16 -19.18 11.99
CA ILE A 199 -14.90 -19.72 13.15
C ILE A 199 -15.71 -20.98 12.79
N LYS A 200 -16.04 -21.19 11.51
CA LYS A 200 -16.84 -22.34 11.05
C LYS A 200 -16.00 -23.56 10.68
N GLU A 201 -14.68 -23.41 10.55
CA GLU A 201 -13.71 -24.48 10.27
C GLU A 201 -13.25 -25.17 11.56
#